data_AF-A0A2D5AP59-F1
#
_entry.id   AF-A0A2D5AP59-F1
#
_cell.length_a   1.000
_cell.length_b   1.000
_cell.length_c   1.000
_cell.angle_alpha   90.00
_cell.angle_beta   90.00
_cell.angle_gamma   90.00
#
_symmetry.space_group_name_H-M   'P 1'
#
loop_
_entity.id
_entity.type
_entity.pdbx_description
1 polymer ?
#
loop_
_entity_poly.entity_id
_entity_poly.type
_entity_poly.pdbx_seq_one_letter_code
_entity_poly.pdbx_strand_id
1 'polypeptide(L)'
;MELSEAHLQQLIEMLERRLAVIADADLRENNPETQLAQLQEVSESIMAFHEDHRGSIPIRLNHFLENCSFDKALLWCEEALEEI
;
A
#
# COMPACT_ATOMS: atom_id res chain seq x y z
N MET A 1 -16.13 2.33 -12.40
CA MET A 1 -16.53 2.57 -11.00
C MET A 1 -15.28 3.04 -10.30
N GLU A 2 -15.34 4.17 -9.60
CA GLU A 2 -14.23 4.64 -8.76
C GLU A 2 -14.07 3.74 -7.53
N LEU A 3 -12.92 3.84 -6.83
CA LEU A 3 -12.72 3.19 -5.54
C LEU A 3 -13.75 3.70 -4.51
N SER A 4 -14.20 2.83 -3.61
CA SER A 4 -15.06 3.21 -2.49
C SER A 4 -14.22 3.67 -1.29
N GLU A 5 -14.84 4.37 -0.33
CA GLU A 5 -14.23 4.71 0.96
C GLU A 5 -13.57 3.48 1.62
N ALA A 6 -14.27 2.34 1.64
CA ALA A 6 -13.76 1.10 2.20
C ALA A 6 -12.54 0.55 1.43
N HIS A 7 -12.49 0.70 0.11
CA HIS A 7 -11.33 0.29 -0.69
C HIS A 7 -10.13 1.20 -0.43
N LEU A 8 -10.35 2.51 -0.25
CA LEU A 8 -9.28 3.44 0.11
C LEU A 8 -8.72 3.13 1.49
N GLN A 9 -9.59 2.93 2.49
CA GLN A 9 -9.17 2.57 3.84
C GLN A 9 -8.36 1.27 3.88
N GLN A 10 -8.81 0.24 3.14
CA GLN A 10 -8.09 -1.02 3.01
C GLN A 10 -6.69 -0.82 2.39
N LEU A 11 -6.59 -0.02 1.34
CA LEU A 11 -5.31 0.27 0.69
C LEU A 11 -4.37 1.07 1.61
N ILE A 12 -4.89 2.06 2.34
CA ILE A 12 -4.16 2.84 3.35
C ILE A 12 -3.52 1.91 4.38
N GLU A 13 -4.30 1.01 4.98
CA GLU A 13 -3.80 0.07 6.01
C GLU A 13 -2.65 -0.80 5.48
N MET A 14 -2.74 -1.28 4.23
CA MET A 14 -1.66 -2.06 3.61
C MET A 14 -0.41 -1.22 3.35
N LEU A 15 -0.57 0.03 2.90
CA LEU A 15 0.53 0.94 2.62
C LEU A 15 1.25 1.36 3.93
N GLU A 16 0.50 1.72 4.96
CA GLU A 16 1.02 2.01 6.29
C GLU A 16 1.79 0.82 6.86
N ARG A 17 1.23 -0.38 6.81
CA ARG A 17 1.90 -1.61 7.24
C ARG A 17 3.21 -1.82 6.47
N ARG A 18 3.19 -1.66 5.14
CA ARG A 18 4.38 -1.83 4.30
C ARG A 18 5.49 -0.84 4.66
N LEU A 19 5.13 0.41 4.98
CA LEU A 19 6.06 1.46 5.38
C LEU A 19 6.59 1.27 6.80
N ALA A 20 5.73 0.85 7.73
CA ALA A 20 6.12 0.54 9.11
C ALA A 20 7.13 -0.60 9.17
N VAL A 21 6.89 -1.70 8.44
CA VAL A 21 7.79 -2.87 8.43
C VAL A 21 9.18 -2.53 7.89
N ILE A 22 9.28 -1.74 6.81
CA ILE A 22 10.60 -1.37 6.25
C ILE A 22 11.33 -0.33 7.11
N ALA A 23 10.60 0.50 7.86
CA ALA A 23 11.16 1.45 8.81
C ALA A 23 11.63 0.79 10.12
N ASP A 24 11.15 -0.41 10.45
CA ASP A 24 11.51 -1.12 11.67
C ASP A 24 13.00 -1.54 11.66
N ALA A 25 13.79 -0.81 12.45
CA ALA A 25 15.23 -1.06 12.59
C ALA A 25 15.53 -2.32 13.40
N ASP A 26 14.68 -2.68 14.37
CA ASP A 26 14.89 -3.86 15.20
C ASP A 26 14.63 -5.14 14.38
N LEU A 27 13.56 -5.16 13.58
CA LEU A 27 13.34 -6.24 12.63
C LEU A 27 14.50 -6.36 11.64
N ARG A 28 15.00 -5.24 11.11
CA ARG A 28 16.13 -5.25 10.17
C ARG A 28 17.41 -5.81 10.79
N GLU A 29 17.69 -5.47 12.03
CA GLU A 29 18.96 -5.79 12.70
C GLU A 29 18.93 -7.17 13.38
N ASN A 30 17.81 -7.53 13.98
CA ASN A 30 17.70 -8.71 14.83
C ASN A 30 16.85 -9.83 14.22
N ASN A 31 15.91 -9.53 13.31
CA ASN A 31 15.01 -10.52 12.69
C ASN A 31 14.80 -10.28 11.18
N PRO A 32 15.86 -10.19 10.35
CA PRO A 32 15.75 -9.78 8.95
C PRO A 32 14.90 -10.73 8.09
N GLU A 33 14.90 -12.04 8.42
CA GLU A 33 14.04 -13.02 7.74
C GLU A 33 12.54 -12.75 8.00
N THR A 34 12.21 -12.37 9.24
CA THR A 34 10.85 -11.96 9.61
C THR A 34 10.47 -10.67 8.91
N GLN A 35 11.39 -9.69 8.83
CA GLN A 35 11.16 -8.46 8.08
C GLN A 35 10.85 -8.78 6.62
N LEU A 36 11.68 -9.60 5.96
CA LEU A 36 11.49 -9.99 4.58
C LEU A 36 10.14 -10.68 4.35
N ALA A 37 9.77 -11.63 5.22
CA ALA A 37 8.49 -12.32 5.12
C ALA A 37 7.29 -11.36 5.23
N GLN A 38 7.33 -10.43 6.19
CA GLN A 38 6.28 -9.42 6.34
C GLN A 38 6.21 -8.45 5.15
N LEU A 39 7.36 -8.03 4.63
CA LEU A 39 7.44 -7.19 3.43
C LEU A 39 6.86 -7.90 2.21
N GLN A 40 7.14 -9.20 2.06
CA GLN A 40 6.60 -10.01 0.98
C GLN A 40 5.08 -10.13 1.10
N GLU A 41 4.57 -10.55 2.26
CA GLU A 41 3.13 -10.74 2.53
C GLU A 41 2.31 -9.49 2.17
N VAL A 42 2.74 -8.33 2.67
CA VAL A 42 2.00 -7.08 2.43
C VAL A 42 2.18 -6.58 0.99
N SER A 43 3.33 -6.81 0.35
CA SER A 43 3.52 -6.45 -1.07
C SER A 43 2.64 -7.31 -1.99
N GLU A 44 2.53 -8.60 -1.72
CA GLU A 44 1.62 -9.51 -2.44
C GLU A 44 0.15 -9.10 -2.24
N SER A 45 -0.22 -8.67 -1.04
CA SER A 45 -1.56 -8.16 -0.74
C SER A 45 -1.89 -6.88 -1.53
N ILE A 46 -0.94 -5.93 -1.60
CA ILE A 46 -1.09 -4.70 -2.42
C ILE A 46 -1.20 -5.06 -3.90
N MET A 47 -0.40 -6.01 -4.40
CA MET A 47 -0.48 -6.47 -5.79
C MET A 47 -1.82 -7.12 -6.12
N ALA A 48 -2.34 -7.96 -5.22
CA ALA A 48 -3.65 -8.58 -5.39
C ALA A 48 -4.77 -7.52 -5.41
N PHE A 49 -4.74 -6.57 -4.47
CA PHE A 49 -5.69 -5.45 -4.47
C PHE A 49 -5.61 -4.64 -5.77
N HIS A 50 -4.40 -4.33 -6.24
CA HIS A 50 -4.17 -3.58 -7.47
C HIS A 50 -4.77 -4.30 -8.68
N GLU A 51 -4.57 -5.61 -8.80
CA GLU A 51 -5.13 -6.38 -9.91
C GLU A 51 -6.66 -6.45 -9.83
N ASP A 52 -7.22 -6.74 -8.66
CA ASP A 52 -8.67 -6.85 -8.43
C ASP A 52 -9.40 -5.53 -8.74
N HIS A 53 -8.73 -4.39 -8.54
CA HIS A 53 -9.30 -3.05 -8.73
C HIS A 53 -8.72 -2.30 -9.92
N ARG A 54 -8.00 -2.96 -10.84
CA ARG A 54 -7.28 -2.31 -11.95
C ARG A 54 -8.17 -1.39 -12.80
N GLY A 55 -9.44 -1.75 -13.00
CA GLY A 55 -10.42 -0.94 -13.75
C GLY A 55 -11.04 0.24 -12.97
N SER A 56 -10.74 0.33 -11.67
CA SER A 56 -11.28 1.32 -10.73
C SER A 56 -10.22 2.24 -10.14
N ILE A 57 -8.94 1.91 -10.26
CA ILE A 57 -7.83 2.71 -9.76
C ILE A 57 -7.59 3.91 -10.69
N PRO A 58 -7.59 5.15 -10.17
CA PRO A 58 -7.24 6.33 -10.96
C PRO A 58 -5.80 6.29 -11.48
N ILE A 59 -5.56 6.87 -12.67
CA ILE A 59 -4.26 6.83 -13.37
C ILE A 59 -3.09 7.28 -12.47
N ARG A 60 -3.30 8.31 -11.65
CA ARG A 60 -2.25 8.84 -10.76
C ARG A 60 -1.89 7.85 -9.65
N LEU A 61 -2.88 7.23 -9.01
CA LEU A 61 -2.66 6.19 -8.01
C LEU A 61 -2.02 4.95 -8.64
N ASN A 62 -2.50 4.53 -9.82
CA ASN A 62 -1.93 3.42 -10.59
C ASN A 62 -0.42 3.61 -10.80
N HIS A 63 -0.01 4.81 -11.21
CA HIS A 63 1.40 5.14 -11.43
C HIS A 63 2.25 5.01 -10.15
N PHE A 64 1.71 5.38 -8.99
CA PHE A 64 2.44 5.21 -7.73
C PHE A 64 2.57 3.74 -7.33
N LEU A 65 1.51 2.95 -7.50
CA LEU A 65 1.52 1.51 -7.21
C LEU A 65 2.48 0.75 -8.14
N GLU A 66 2.47 1.02 -9.44
CA GLU A 66 3.36 0.38 -10.43
C GLU A 66 4.85 0.67 -10.17
N ASN A 67 5.17 1.85 -9.63
CA ASN A 67 6.53 2.25 -9.29
C ASN A 67 6.90 1.98 -7.83
N CYS A 68 6.08 1.24 -7.08
CA CYS A 68 6.26 0.97 -5.66
C CYS A 68 6.51 2.24 -4.81
N SER A 69 5.94 3.37 -5.23
CA SER A 69 6.06 4.66 -4.54
C SER A 69 5.03 4.75 -3.43
N PHE A 70 5.13 3.87 -2.44
CA PHE A 70 4.08 3.64 -1.44
C PHE A 70 3.80 4.85 -0.54
N ASP A 71 4.78 5.68 -0.20
CA ASP A 71 4.53 6.94 0.52
C ASP A 71 3.62 7.89 -0.26
N LYS A 72 3.81 7.98 -1.59
CA LYS A 72 2.98 8.82 -2.47
C LYS A 72 1.60 8.23 -2.70
N ALA A 73 1.52 6.91 -2.78
CA ALA A 73 0.24 6.21 -2.87
C ALA A 73 -0.57 6.42 -1.59
N LEU A 74 0.07 6.36 -0.41
CA LEU A 74 -0.57 6.58 0.88
C LEU A 74 -1.14 7.99 0.96
N LEU A 75 -0.30 9.01 0.74
CA LEU A 75 -0.73 10.40 0.72
C LEU A 75 -1.91 10.64 -0.23
N TRP A 76 -1.83 10.06 -1.45
CA TRP A 76 -2.92 10.19 -2.41
C TRP A 76 -4.23 9.57 -1.88
N CYS A 77 -4.17 8.41 -1.22
CA CYS A 77 -5.36 7.76 -0.69
C CYS A 77 -5.97 8.53 0.48
N GLU A 78 -5.13 9.08 1.36
CA GLU A 78 -5.57 9.94 2.47
C GLU A 78 -6.26 11.21 1.96
N GLU A 79 -5.63 11.92 1.00
CA GLU A 79 -6.23 13.09 0.35
C GLU A 79 -7.56 12.74 -0.34
N ALA A 80 -7.62 11.60 -1.04
CA ALA A 80 -8.84 11.16 -1.71
C ALA A 80 -9.96 10.80 -0.71
N LEU A 81 -9.62 10.30 0.48
CA LEU A 81 -10.59 9.96 1.53
C LEU A 81 -11.19 11.22 2.17
N GLU A 82 -10.41 12.30 2.32
CA GLU A 82 -10.89 13.58 2.84
C GLU A 82 -11.87 14.30 1.90
N GLU A 83 -11.87 13.95 0.60
CA GLU A 83 -12.70 14.57 -0.44
C GLU A 83 -14.03 13.84 -0.71
N ILE A 84 -14.26 12.67 -0.10
CA ILE A 84 -15.49 11.85 -0.25
C ILE A 84 -16.57 12.27 0.76
#